data_AF-W9DTI0-F1
#
_entry.id   AF-W9DTI0-F1
#
_cell.length_a   1.000
_cell.length_b   1.000
_cell.length_c   1.000
_cell.angle_alpha   90.00
_cell.angle_beta   90.00
_cell.angle_gamma   90.00
#
_symmetry.space_group_name_H-M   'P 1'
#
loop_
_entity.id
_entity.type
_entity.pdbx_description
1 polymer ?
#
loop_
_entity_poly.entity_id
_entity_poly.type
_entity_poly.pdbx_seq_one_letter_code
_entity_poly.pdbx_strand_id
1 'polypeptide(L)'
;MISAESLRSKYDDLIKEAILRAKPDLDVTRADDVDIPGVITNDILKRLMTSDYVVADITFPNPNVFYELGLRHACKIGTILIKEKSDVPLPFDIAHSRYIEYDNTGTGLKKLSQRLKKQFEWFENNKNIPDNQFIELANQNNISNFKEIHKSVSKQKTLSFLKKNKTNNSLAERVRSTNKPAVGAVYEGDITYTGADLHNIIGLDDGKFIEINATNFAGFISQEKLKIYGGSFVDNRYIKRDGLIYETQIQQIDFKYGAWEDTYNVMELFGDVYVSLKDNTPNKLTNLIIDSDDKYTLRIGSTLELGGGYELTAKQIDVVGNKVWMEFSKDGEFIEDKVILVDEKTDGTWIHNVNIADESNVEVFRVNVTNVFQGQIDSLVVVEGIWLIDYENIIELEIGDKFDVLIVDRIADSSMIMVNEDPILLRKNSIQEIAEGMKLKVADSDNLEFKVIREYA
;
A
#
# COMPACT_ATOMS: atom_id res chain seq x y z
N MET A 1 10.72 11.70 34.52
CA MET A 1 10.47 11.49 33.07
C MET A 1 11.38 10.38 32.61
N ILE A 2 10.84 9.39 31.89
CA ILE A 2 11.62 8.31 31.29
C ILE A 2 12.18 8.82 29.97
N SER A 3 13.49 8.70 29.73
CA SER A 3 14.10 9.12 28.46
C SER A 3 14.12 7.98 27.46
N ALA A 4 14.11 8.31 26.16
CA ALA A 4 14.28 7.32 25.08
C ALA A 4 15.57 6.51 25.24
N GLU A 5 16.66 7.18 25.66
CA GLU A 5 17.95 6.54 25.95
C GLU A 5 17.85 5.51 27.10
N SER A 6 17.11 5.81 28.16
CA SER A 6 16.90 4.88 29.27
C SER A 6 16.07 3.65 28.87
N LEU A 7 15.10 3.82 27.96
CA LEU A 7 14.34 2.71 27.36
C LEU A 7 15.21 1.90 26.39
N ARG A 8 16.16 2.55 25.73
CA ARG A 8 17.10 1.91 24.81
C ARG A 8 18.08 0.98 25.52
N SER A 9 18.79 1.50 26.51
CA SER A 9 19.67 0.68 27.36
C SER A 9 18.90 -0.48 28.02
N LYS A 10 17.69 -0.25 28.53
CA LYS A 10 16.88 -1.33 29.13
C LYS A 10 16.55 -2.45 28.12
N TYR A 11 16.23 -2.10 26.88
CA TYR A 11 15.99 -3.10 25.85
C TYR A 11 17.26 -3.89 25.53
N ASP A 12 18.36 -3.19 25.23
CA ASP A 12 19.61 -3.81 24.78
C ASP A 12 20.24 -4.67 25.89
N ASP A 13 20.32 -4.15 27.12
CA ASP A 13 21.05 -4.79 28.22
C ASP A 13 20.25 -5.87 28.95
N LEU A 14 18.92 -5.87 28.83
CA LEU A 14 18.05 -6.78 29.60
C LEU A 14 17.05 -7.55 28.75
N ILE A 15 16.19 -6.89 28.00
CA ILE A 15 15.09 -7.58 27.31
C ILE A 15 15.63 -8.44 26.16
N LYS A 16 16.45 -7.85 25.28
CA LYS A 16 17.10 -8.55 24.17
C LYS A 16 17.98 -9.68 24.66
N GLU A 17 18.82 -9.41 25.65
CA GLU A 17 19.65 -10.43 26.32
C GLU A 17 18.82 -11.57 26.93
N ALA A 18 17.70 -11.27 27.58
CA ALA A 18 16.82 -12.29 28.15
C ALA A 18 16.17 -13.17 27.07
N ILE A 19 15.76 -12.60 25.94
CA ILE A 19 15.22 -13.31 24.77
C ILE A 19 16.29 -14.22 24.17
N LEU A 20 17.49 -13.69 23.87
CA LEU A 20 18.57 -14.46 23.25
C LEU A 20 19.09 -15.58 24.17
N ARG A 21 19.11 -15.38 25.49
CA ARG A 21 19.41 -16.47 26.44
C ARG A 21 18.31 -17.52 26.52
N ALA A 22 17.05 -17.10 26.33
CA ALA A 22 15.93 -18.03 26.31
C ALA A 22 15.93 -18.88 25.04
N LYS A 23 16.26 -18.26 23.90
CA LYS A 23 16.33 -18.91 22.59
C LYS A 23 17.39 -18.21 21.69
N PRO A 24 18.61 -18.77 21.58
CA PRO A 24 19.72 -18.13 20.87
C PRO A 24 19.53 -17.98 19.35
N ASP A 25 18.69 -18.82 18.75
CA ASP A 25 18.50 -18.88 17.29
C ASP A 25 17.46 -17.88 16.77
N LEU A 26 16.88 -17.03 17.63
CA LEU A 26 15.93 -16.00 17.21
C LEU A 26 16.66 -14.78 16.65
N ASP A 27 16.16 -14.28 15.52
CA ASP A 27 16.44 -12.91 15.09
C ASP A 27 15.58 -11.94 15.90
N VAL A 28 16.20 -10.97 16.57
CA VAL A 28 15.55 -10.05 17.51
C VAL A 28 15.73 -8.62 17.02
N THR A 29 14.62 -8.02 16.58
CA THR A 29 14.55 -6.63 16.13
C THR A 29 13.66 -5.81 17.08
N ARG A 30 14.04 -4.57 17.37
CA ARG A 30 13.17 -3.61 18.08
C ARG A 30 12.29 -2.85 17.08
N ALA A 31 11.08 -2.49 17.47
CA ALA A 31 10.13 -1.85 16.56
C ALA A 31 10.57 -0.46 16.06
N ASP A 32 11.28 0.32 16.89
CA ASP A 32 11.77 1.68 16.59
C ASP A 32 13.20 1.72 16.01
N ASP A 33 13.82 0.56 15.75
CA ASP A 33 15.11 0.51 15.01
C ASP A 33 14.95 0.84 13.52
N VAL A 34 13.70 1.05 13.07
CA VAL A 34 13.33 1.19 11.67
C VAL A 34 12.45 2.44 11.42
N ASP A 35 11.99 3.14 12.47
CA ASP A 35 10.83 4.05 12.36
C ASP A 35 10.98 5.43 13.01
N ILE A 36 10.23 6.38 12.45
CA ILE A 36 9.99 7.74 12.96
C ILE A 36 8.80 7.68 13.94
N PRO A 37 8.88 8.29 15.15
CA PRO A 37 7.77 8.29 16.09
C PRO A 37 6.49 8.94 15.53
N GLY A 38 5.36 8.24 15.63
CA GLY A 38 4.02 8.79 15.34
C GLY A 38 3.30 8.20 14.13
N VAL A 39 4.00 7.45 13.28
CA VAL A 39 3.41 6.71 12.15
C VAL A 39 3.84 5.26 12.26
N ILE A 40 2.90 4.32 12.17
CA ILE A 40 3.24 2.90 12.08
C ILE A 40 3.65 2.64 10.63
N THR A 41 4.91 2.31 10.39
CA THR A 41 5.33 1.98 9.01
C THR A 41 4.78 0.63 8.56
N ASN A 42 4.73 0.44 7.24
CA ASN A 42 4.40 -0.85 6.63
C ASN A 42 5.30 -1.98 7.13
N ASP A 43 6.53 -1.68 7.55
CA ASP A 43 7.48 -2.64 8.10
C ASP A 43 7.07 -3.11 9.50
N ILE A 44 6.62 -2.21 10.39
CA ILE A 44 6.06 -2.61 11.69
C ILE A 44 4.83 -3.49 11.48
N LEU A 45 3.89 -3.09 10.59
CA LEU A 45 2.69 -3.89 10.30
C LEU A 45 3.05 -5.30 9.80
N LYS A 46 3.95 -5.38 8.82
CA LYS A 46 4.44 -6.66 8.28
C LYS A 46 5.08 -7.51 9.37
N ARG A 47 5.88 -6.91 10.27
CA ARG A 47 6.50 -7.62 11.40
C ARG A 47 5.47 -8.10 12.42
N LEU A 48 4.47 -7.29 12.76
CA LEU A 48 3.38 -7.69 13.65
C LEU A 48 2.59 -8.87 13.08
N MET A 49 2.39 -8.91 11.76
CA MET A 49 1.68 -10.00 11.08
C MET A 49 2.52 -11.27 10.95
N THR A 50 3.81 -11.14 10.63
CA THR A 50 4.63 -12.29 10.20
C THR A 50 5.50 -12.89 11.30
N SER A 51 5.94 -12.09 12.29
CA SER A 51 6.86 -12.54 13.35
C SER A 51 6.29 -13.75 14.10
N ASP A 52 7.18 -14.69 14.46
CA ASP A 52 6.80 -15.87 15.23
C ASP A 52 6.38 -15.52 16.64
N TYR A 53 7.09 -14.57 17.25
CA TYR A 53 6.81 -14.05 18.57
C TYR A 53 6.84 -12.53 18.57
N VAL A 54 5.94 -11.92 19.34
CA VAL A 54 5.98 -10.49 19.66
C VAL A 54 6.04 -10.35 21.17
N VAL A 55 7.10 -9.71 21.66
CA VAL A 55 7.27 -9.40 23.08
C VAL A 55 6.92 -7.92 23.29
N ALA A 56 5.78 -7.65 23.92
CA ALA A 56 5.31 -6.28 24.16
C ALA A 56 5.59 -5.87 25.61
N ASP A 57 6.36 -4.79 25.79
CA ASP A 57 6.59 -4.18 27.10
C ASP A 57 5.46 -3.20 27.43
N ILE A 58 4.62 -3.59 28.38
CA ILE A 58 3.45 -2.84 28.86
C ILE A 58 3.73 -2.14 30.21
N THR A 59 5.00 -1.90 30.55
CA THR A 59 5.39 -1.20 31.78
C THR A 59 4.72 0.16 31.89
N PHE A 60 4.72 0.92 30.78
CA PHE A 60 4.11 2.24 30.68
C PHE A 60 2.90 2.22 29.73
N PRO A 61 1.83 2.97 30.03
CA PRO A 61 0.64 3.02 29.20
C PRO A 61 0.87 3.89 27.96
N ASN A 62 1.55 3.33 26.96
CA ASN A 62 1.77 3.98 25.66
C ASN A 62 0.64 3.56 24.69
N PRO A 63 -0.18 4.52 24.19
CA PRO A 63 -1.24 4.24 23.23
C PRO A 63 -0.77 3.48 21.98
N ASN A 64 0.42 3.77 21.46
CA ASN A 64 0.95 3.12 20.26
C ASN A 64 1.21 1.64 20.49
N VAL A 65 1.81 1.30 21.64
CA VAL A 65 2.05 -0.10 22.02
C VAL A 65 0.73 -0.87 22.15
N PHE A 66 -0.33 -0.24 22.64
CA PHE A 66 -1.64 -0.88 22.76
C PHE A 66 -2.34 -1.06 21.42
N TYR A 67 -2.19 -0.11 20.51
CA TYR A 67 -2.68 -0.24 19.14
C TYR A 67 -1.98 -1.39 18.41
N GLU A 68 -0.64 -1.43 18.42
CA GLU A 68 0.16 -2.51 17.83
C GLU A 68 -0.16 -3.88 18.46
N LEU A 69 -0.39 -3.91 19.77
CA LEU A 69 -0.81 -5.11 20.49
C LEU A 69 -2.19 -5.60 20.02
N GLY A 70 -3.14 -4.67 19.81
CA GLY A 70 -4.45 -4.98 19.26
C GLY A 70 -4.36 -5.60 17.86
N LEU A 71 -3.56 -5.01 16.97
CA LEU A 71 -3.30 -5.55 15.64
C LEU A 71 -2.68 -6.95 15.73
N ARG A 72 -1.64 -7.13 16.56
CA ARG A 72 -1.00 -8.43 16.73
C ARG A 72 -1.99 -9.50 17.22
N HIS A 73 -2.82 -9.17 18.21
CA HIS A 73 -3.85 -10.07 18.72
C HIS A 73 -4.85 -10.51 17.65
N ALA A 74 -5.14 -9.65 16.66
CA ALA A 74 -6.01 -10.00 15.54
C ALA A 74 -5.30 -10.90 14.51
N CYS A 75 -3.99 -10.71 14.29
CA CYS A 75 -3.26 -11.36 13.21
C CYS A 75 -2.76 -12.77 13.53
N LYS A 76 -2.06 -12.97 14.67
CA LYS A 76 -1.34 -14.23 14.92
C LYS A 76 -1.09 -14.47 16.42
N ILE A 77 -1.21 -15.73 16.84
CA ILE A 77 -0.79 -16.16 18.19
C ILE A 77 0.73 -16.01 18.37
N GLY A 78 1.22 -16.05 19.60
CA GLY A 78 2.65 -15.89 19.93
C GLY A 78 2.97 -14.54 20.57
N THR A 79 1.98 -13.93 21.24
CA THR A 79 2.15 -12.63 21.89
C THR A 79 2.53 -12.84 23.36
N ILE A 80 3.61 -12.20 23.81
CA ILE A 80 4.11 -12.27 25.17
C ILE A 80 4.14 -10.88 25.77
N LEU A 81 3.36 -10.66 26.83
CA LEU A 81 3.38 -9.40 27.56
C LEU A 81 4.43 -9.44 28.67
N ILE A 82 5.23 -8.39 28.79
CA ILE A 82 6.17 -8.20 29.89
C ILE A 82 5.89 -6.87 30.60
N LYS A 83 6.10 -6.82 31.91
CA LYS A 83 5.93 -5.61 32.71
C LYS A 83 7.03 -5.53 33.75
N GLU A 84 7.70 -4.39 33.85
CA GLU A 84 8.62 -4.14 34.95
C GLU A 84 7.84 -3.95 36.25
N LYS A 85 8.34 -4.55 37.33
CA LYS A 85 7.80 -4.42 38.67
C LYS A 85 7.81 -2.94 39.08
N SER A 86 6.63 -2.34 39.08
CA SER A 86 6.41 -0.93 39.35
C SER A 86 4.96 -0.71 39.80
N ASP A 87 4.72 0.43 40.45
CA ASP A 87 3.38 0.84 40.89
C ASP A 87 2.53 1.47 39.77
N VAL A 88 2.99 1.40 38.51
CA VAL A 88 2.27 1.97 37.37
C VAL A 88 1.07 1.09 37.02
N PRO A 89 -0.17 1.57 37.17
CA PRO A 89 -1.36 0.77 36.89
C PRO A 89 -1.47 0.45 35.40
N LEU A 90 -1.95 -0.74 35.08
CA LEU A 90 -2.31 -1.10 33.71
C LEU A 90 -3.72 -0.54 33.38
N PRO A 91 -3.96 -0.13 32.12
CA PRO A 91 -5.32 0.14 31.65
C PRO A 91 -6.23 -1.06 31.85
N PHE A 92 -7.52 -0.81 32.06
CA PHE A 92 -8.52 -1.83 32.37
C PHE A 92 -8.55 -2.97 31.34
N ASP A 93 -8.41 -2.65 30.05
CA ASP A 93 -8.52 -3.60 28.94
C ASP A 93 -7.42 -4.68 28.92
N ILE A 94 -6.25 -4.40 29.52
CA ILE A 94 -5.13 -5.35 29.60
C ILE A 94 -4.78 -5.75 31.03
N ALA A 95 -5.45 -5.19 32.03
CA ALA A 95 -5.22 -5.48 33.44
C ALA A 95 -5.46 -6.95 33.80
N HIS A 96 -6.35 -7.62 33.04
CA HIS A 96 -6.67 -9.05 33.21
C HIS A 96 -5.79 -9.98 32.36
N SER A 97 -4.94 -9.43 31.49
CA SER A 97 -4.04 -10.22 30.65
C SER A 97 -2.86 -10.78 31.46
N ARG A 98 -2.43 -12.01 31.14
CA ARG A 98 -1.24 -12.59 31.77
C ARG A 98 0.01 -11.94 31.20
N TYR A 99 0.88 -11.44 32.08
CA TYR A 99 2.19 -10.90 31.71
C TYR A 99 3.29 -11.50 32.58
N ILE A 100 4.53 -11.44 32.07
CA ILE A 100 5.72 -11.75 32.85
C ILE A 100 6.18 -10.49 33.56
N GLU A 101 6.05 -10.48 34.88
CA GLU A 101 6.69 -9.45 35.70
C GLU A 101 8.22 -9.68 35.74
N TYR A 102 9.00 -8.61 35.53
CA TYR A 102 10.46 -8.61 35.60
C TYR A 102 11.00 -7.43 36.43
N ASP A 103 12.26 -7.50 36.84
CA ASP A 103 12.99 -6.39 37.48
C ASP A 103 14.30 -6.10 36.73
N ASN A 104 14.75 -4.85 36.75
CA ASN A 104 15.99 -4.45 36.06
C ASN A 104 17.24 -4.80 36.89
N THR A 105 17.44 -6.08 37.17
CA THR A 105 18.62 -6.61 37.86
C THR A 105 19.19 -7.83 37.15
N GLY A 106 20.45 -8.18 37.43
CA GLY A 106 21.03 -9.41 36.90
C GLY A 106 20.28 -10.69 37.31
N THR A 107 19.58 -10.66 38.45
CA THR A 107 18.70 -11.76 38.87
C THR A 107 17.36 -11.73 38.11
N GLY A 108 16.82 -10.53 37.86
CA GLY A 108 15.63 -10.30 37.05
C GLY A 108 15.79 -10.80 35.63
N LEU A 109 16.91 -10.48 34.98
CA LEU A 109 17.25 -10.98 33.64
C LEU A 109 17.23 -12.51 33.61
N LYS A 110 17.86 -13.19 34.58
CA LYS A 110 17.84 -14.66 34.67
C LYS A 110 16.41 -15.20 34.81
N LYS A 111 15.58 -14.59 35.65
CA LYS A 111 14.18 -14.99 35.85
C LYS A 111 13.33 -14.74 34.60
N LEU A 112 13.48 -13.59 33.96
CA LEU A 112 12.80 -13.22 32.73
C LEU A 112 13.15 -14.20 31.61
N SER A 113 14.43 -14.47 31.40
CA SER A 113 14.90 -15.46 30.42
C SER A 113 14.32 -16.85 30.66
N GLN A 114 14.30 -17.33 31.91
CA GLN A 114 13.67 -18.62 32.24
C GLN A 114 12.17 -18.65 31.97
N ARG A 115 11.45 -17.55 32.21
CA ARG A 115 10.01 -17.44 31.95
C ARG A 115 9.72 -17.32 30.45
N LEU A 116 10.50 -16.53 29.72
CA LEU A 116 10.41 -16.43 28.25
C LEU A 116 10.67 -17.79 27.59
N LYS A 117 11.69 -18.53 28.05
CA LYS A 117 11.96 -19.89 27.58
C LYS A 117 10.75 -20.80 27.71
N LYS A 118 10.10 -20.78 28.88
CA LYS A 118 8.87 -21.55 29.11
C LYS A 118 7.72 -21.11 28.21
N GLN A 119 7.59 -19.81 27.91
CA GLN A 119 6.56 -19.32 26.98
C GLN A 119 6.83 -19.76 25.55
N PHE A 120 8.07 -19.63 25.06
CA PHE A 120 8.44 -20.10 23.73
C PHE A 120 8.21 -21.61 23.58
N GLU A 121 8.66 -22.41 24.55
CA GLU A 121 8.41 -23.87 24.58
C GLU A 121 6.90 -24.17 24.63
N TRP A 122 6.10 -23.39 25.36
CA TRP A 122 4.66 -23.55 25.40
C TRP A 122 4.03 -23.29 24.03
N PHE A 123 4.34 -22.17 23.38
CA PHE A 123 3.81 -21.84 22.05
C PHE A 123 4.22 -22.86 20.99
N GLU A 124 5.46 -23.37 21.02
CA GLU A 124 5.94 -24.41 20.11
C GLU A 124 5.13 -25.70 20.23
N ASN A 125 4.75 -26.07 21.46
CA ASN A 125 3.95 -27.25 21.75
C ASN A 125 2.44 -27.01 21.55
N ASN A 126 1.98 -25.76 21.46
CA ASN A 126 0.56 -25.38 21.46
C ASN A 126 0.17 -24.44 20.30
N LYS A 127 0.66 -24.71 19.09
CA LYS A 127 0.53 -23.85 17.88
C LYS A 127 -0.89 -23.47 17.43
N ASN A 128 -1.94 -24.03 18.03
CA ASN A 128 -3.33 -23.75 17.65
C ASN A 128 -4.19 -23.23 18.82
N ILE A 129 -3.61 -23.11 20.01
CA ILE A 129 -4.33 -22.64 21.19
C ILE A 129 -4.35 -21.10 21.16
N PRO A 130 -5.53 -20.45 21.24
CA PRO A 130 -5.61 -18.99 21.36
C PRO A 130 -4.85 -18.48 22.58
N ASP A 131 -4.15 -17.36 22.43
CA ASP A 131 -3.43 -16.67 23.51
C ASP A 131 -4.11 -15.36 23.94
N ASN A 132 -5.23 -15.00 23.30
CA ASN A 132 -6.01 -13.81 23.61
C ASN A 132 -7.52 -14.05 23.38
N GLN A 133 -8.35 -13.23 24.02
CA GLN A 133 -9.82 -13.35 23.99
C GLN A 133 -10.41 -13.14 22.59
N PHE A 134 -9.77 -12.30 21.77
CA PHE A 134 -10.27 -12.02 20.42
C PHE A 134 -10.18 -13.27 19.53
N ILE A 135 -9.02 -13.95 19.49
CA ILE A 135 -8.86 -15.20 18.74
C ILE A 135 -9.76 -16.31 19.33
N GLU A 136 -9.94 -16.34 20.65
CA GLU A 136 -10.84 -17.29 21.30
C GLU A 136 -12.29 -17.10 20.85
N LEU A 137 -12.81 -15.87 20.88
CA LEU A 137 -14.15 -15.51 20.41
C LEU A 137 -14.30 -15.75 18.90
N ALA A 138 -13.29 -15.38 18.10
CA ALA A 138 -13.30 -15.60 16.66
C ALA A 138 -13.40 -17.11 16.34
N ASN A 139 -12.60 -17.94 17.03
CA ASN A 139 -12.67 -19.39 16.91
C ASN A 139 -14.06 -19.95 17.33
N GLN A 140 -14.63 -19.46 18.43
CA GLN A 140 -15.96 -19.91 18.92
C GLN A 140 -17.09 -19.59 17.94
N ASN A 141 -17.00 -18.46 17.24
CA ASN A 141 -18.00 -18.00 16.28
C ASN A 141 -17.72 -18.49 14.84
N ASN A 142 -16.78 -19.41 14.63
CA ASN A 142 -16.31 -19.86 13.31
C ASN A 142 -15.88 -18.71 12.38
N ILE A 143 -15.38 -17.61 12.94
CA ILE A 143 -14.80 -16.49 12.20
C ILE A 143 -13.32 -16.83 11.98
N SER A 144 -13.05 -17.61 10.93
CA SER A 144 -11.70 -18.10 10.63
C SER A 144 -10.83 -17.15 9.79
N ASN A 145 -11.29 -15.92 9.53
CA ASN A 145 -10.73 -15.03 8.50
C ASN A 145 -9.36 -14.39 8.79
N PHE A 146 -8.73 -14.62 9.95
CA PHE A 146 -7.36 -14.14 10.19
C PHE A 146 -6.30 -15.24 10.17
N LYS A 147 -6.69 -16.51 10.40
CA LYS A 147 -5.75 -17.65 10.38
C LYS A 147 -5.50 -18.24 8.99
N GLU A 148 -6.38 -17.98 8.01
CA GLU A 148 -6.25 -18.54 6.66
C GLU A 148 -5.19 -17.86 5.77
N ILE A 149 -4.55 -16.77 6.23
CA ILE A 149 -3.41 -16.16 5.52
C ILE A 149 -2.19 -17.11 5.53
N HIS A 150 -2.05 -18.00 6.53
CA HIS A 150 -0.81 -18.79 6.70
C HIS A 150 -0.81 -20.20 6.08
N LYS A 151 -1.93 -20.70 5.52
CA LYS A 151 -1.96 -22.02 4.84
C LYS A 151 -2.54 -22.02 3.43
N SER A 152 -3.34 -21.03 3.06
CA SER A 152 -3.94 -20.95 1.72
C SER A 152 -2.96 -20.47 0.64
N VAL A 153 -1.84 -19.85 1.03
CA VAL A 153 -0.78 -19.38 0.12
C VAL A 153 -0.03 -20.53 -0.59
N SER A 154 -0.21 -21.79 -0.18
CA SER A 154 0.68 -22.85 -0.68
C SER A 154 0.13 -23.89 -1.65
N LYS A 155 -1.18 -24.06 -1.97
CA LYS A 155 -1.50 -24.95 -3.13
C LYS A 155 -2.87 -25.08 -3.80
N GLN A 156 -4.05 -24.68 -3.28
CA GLN A 156 -5.26 -25.33 -3.83
C GLN A 156 -6.58 -24.56 -4.02
N LYS A 157 -6.63 -23.22 -3.88
CA LYS A 157 -7.88 -22.48 -4.22
C LYS A 157 -7.77 -21.45 -5.35
N THR A 158 -6.59 -21.23 -5.92
CA THR A 158 -6.40 -20.27 -7.03
C THR A 158 -6.77 -20.84 -8.42
N LEU A 159 -6.92 -22.17 -8.56
CA LEU A 159 -7.10 -22.79 -9.88
C LEU A 159 -8.54 -22.80 -10.43
N SER A 160 -9.57 -22.40 -9.67
CA SER A 160 -10.94 -22.36 -10.18
C SER A 160 -11.44 -20.96 -10.60
N PHE A 161 -10.74 -19.89 -10.24
CA PHE A 161 -11.09 -18.51 -10.65
C PHE A 161 -10.18 -17.93 -11.74
N LEU A 162 -9.03 -18.55 -12.04
CA LEU A 162 -8.11 -18.11 -13.10
C LEU A 162 -8.30 -18.84 -14.45
N LYS A 163 -9.39 -19.58 -14.62
CA LYS A 163 -9.79 -20.05 -15.97
C LYS A 163 -10.98 -19.23 -16.45
N LYS A 164 -10.65 -18.25 -17.30
CA LYS A 164 -11.55 -17.35 -18.04
C LYS A 164 -12.23 -16.29 -17.19
N ASN A 165 -11.54 -15.18 -16.96
CA ASN A 165 -12.17 -13.87 -17.07
C ASN A 165 -11.23 -12.97 -17.89
N LYS A 166 -11.31 -13.10 -19.22
CA LYS A 166 -11.10 -11.96 -20.11
C LYS A 166 -12.28 -11.01 -19.90
N THR A 167 -12.31 -10.30 -18.78
CA THR A 167 -13.11 -9.09 -18.64
C THR A 167 -12.15 -7.95 -18.93
N ASN A 168 -12.21 -7.44 -20.15
CA ASN A 168 -11.55 -6.20 -20.55
C ASN A 168 -12.19 -5.06 -19.76
N ASN A 169 -11.84 -4.90 -18.48
CA ASN A 169 -12.23 -3.72 -17.73
C ASN A 169 -11.50 -2.53 -18.36
N SER A 170 -12.22 -1.44 -18.62
CA SER A 170 -11.65 -0.19 -19.11
C SER A 170 -10.62 0.36 -18.12
N LEU A 171 -9.70 1.21 -18.59
CA LEU A 171 -8.74 1.90 -17.73
C LEU A 171 -9.44 2.60 -16.56
N ALA A 172 -10.51 3.34 -16.86
CA ALA A 172 -11.33 4.02 -15.87
C ALA A 172 -11.87 3.07 -14.79
N GLU A 173 -12.35 1.87 -15.16
CA GLU A 173 -12.78 0.86 -14.19
C GLU A 173 -11.61 0.33 -13.35
N ARG A 174 -10.42 0.17 -13.93
CA ARG A 174 -9.24 -0.28 -13.17
C ARG A 174 -8.75 0.78 -12.19
N VAL A 175 -8.66 2.04 -12.60
CA VAL A 175 -8.33 3.19 -11.73
C VAL A 175 -9.29 3.25 -10.55
N ARG A 176 -10.60 3.19 -10.83
CA ARG A 176 -11.67 3.31 -9.82
C ARG A 176 -11.85 2.07 -8.96
N SER A 177 -11.36 0.92 -9.39
CA SER A 177 -11.67 -0.33 -8.71
C SER A 177 -11.03 -0.44 -7.33
N THR A 178 -10.00 0.34 -6.98
CA THR A 178 -9.14 0.15 -5.78
C THR A 178 -8.60 -1.29 -5.60
N ASN A 179 -8.94 -2.21 -6.52
CA ASN A 179 -8.52 -3.58 -6.56
C ASN A 179 -7.12 -3.60 -7.15
N LYS A 180 -6.16 -3.13 -6.34
CA LYS A 180 -4.79 -3.60 -6.50
C LYS A 180 -4.85 -5.12 -6.54
N PRO A 181 -4.21 -5.77 -7.52
CA PRO A 181 -4.17 -7.21 -7.56
C PRO A 181 -3.77 -7.75 -6.18
N ALA A 182 -4.46 -8.81 -5.73
CA ALA A 182 -4.24 -9.33 -4.39
C ALA A 182 -2.76 -9.58 -4.14
N VAL A 183 -2.27 -9.28 -2.94
CA VAL A 183 -0.89 -9.57 -2.53
C VAL A 183 -0.55 -11.02 -2.88
N GLY A 184 0.55 -11.23 -3.61
CA GLY A 184 0.99 -12.50 -4.16
C GLY A 184 0.36 -12.88 -5.51
N ALA A 185 -0.43 -12.01 -6.14
CA ALA A 185 -0.92 -12.23 -7.50
C ALA A 185 0.26 -12.20 -8.48
N VAL A 186 0.33 -13.24 -9.30
CA VAL A 186 1.34 -13.36 -10.36
C VAL A 186 0.66 -13.33 -11.72
N TYR A 187 1.03 -12.35 -12.54
CA TYR A 187 0.67 -12.29 -13.94
C TYR A 187 1.85 -12.79 -14.76
N GLU A 188 1.61 -13.78 -15.63
CA GLU A 188 2.59 -14.24 -16.60
C GLU A 188 2.23 -13.67 -17.98
N GLY A 189 3.23 -13.28 -18.77
CA GLY A 189 3.06 -12.91 -20.17
C GLY A 189 2.47 -14.05 -20.99
N ASP A 190 1.61 -13.69 -21.95
CA ASP A 190 0.96 -14.64 -22.85
C ASP A 190 1.95 -15.34 -23.78
N ILE A 191 3.09 -14.69 -24.04
CA ILE A 191 4.14 -15.15 -24.94
C ILE A 191 5.32 -15.68 -24.12
N THR A 192 5.76 -16.88 -24.46
CA THR A 192 7.06 -17.41 -24.04
C THR A 192 8.02 -17.28 -25.23
N TYR A 193 9.10 -16.55 -25.04
CA TYR A 193 10.10 -16.29 -26.07
C TYR A 193 11.14 -17.41 -26.04
N THR A 194 11.37 -18.07 -27.16
CA THR A 194 12.26 -19.23 -27.25
C THR A 194 13.17 -19.16 -28.46
N GLY A 195 14.46 -19.43 -28.26
CA GLY A 195 15.47 -19.50 -29.32
C GLY A 195 16.82 -19.96 -28.80
N ALA A 196 17.81 -20.09 -29.68
CA ALA A 196 19.17 -20.44 -29.26
C ALA A 196 19.78 -19.36 -28.34
N ASP A 197 19.54 -18.09 -28.69
CA ASP A 197 19.98 -16.89 -27.99
C ASP A 197 19.04 -15.69 -28.31
N LEU A 198 19.34 -14.50 -27.77
CA LEU A 198 18.55 -13.29 -28.02
C LEU A 198 18.57 -12.83 -29.48
N HIS A 199 19.66 -13.05 -30.23
CA HIS A 199 19.70 -12.72 -31.66
C HIS A 199 18.77 -13.62 -32.48
N ASN A 200 18.64 -14.89 -32.10
CA ASN A 200 17.71 -15.82 -32.72
C ASN A 200 16.24 -15.47 -32.41
N ILE A 201 15.97 -14.93 -31.22
CA ILE A 201 14.63 -14.53 -30.79
C ILE A 201 14.20 -13.20 -31.42
N ILE A 202 15.06 -12.18 -31.34
CA ILE A 202 14.69 -10.78 -31.66
C ILE A 202 15.17 -10.38 -33.07
N GLY A 203 16.38 -10.83 -33.44
CA GLY A 203 17.02 -10.52 -34.72
C GLY A 203 18.31 -9.71 -34.57
N LEU A 204 19.03 -9.59 -35.69
CA LEU A 204 20.34 -8.93 -35.79
C LEU A 204 20.29 -7.42 -36.04
N ASP A 205 19.10 -6.84 -36.21
CA ASP A 205 18.90 -5.43 -36.57
C ASP A 205 18.46 -4.64 -35.34
N ASP A 206 19.08 -3.49 -35.10
CA ASP A 206 18.82 -2.61 -33.95
C ASP A 206 17.39 -2.04 -33.94
N GLY A 207 16.70 -2.04 -35.07
CA GLY A 207 15.30 -1.65 -35.18
C GLY A 207 14.31 -2.76 -34.82
N LYS A 208 14.78 -3.99 -34.58
CA LYS A 208 13.92 -5.09 -34.11
C LYS A 208 13.83 -5.12 -32.60
N PHE A 209 12.64 -5.38 -32.09
CA PHE A 209 12.40 -5.51 -30.66
C PHE A 209 11.28 -6.50 -30.37
N ILE A 210 11.31 -7.06 -29.17
CA ILE A 210 10.11 -7.60 -28.51
C ILE A 210 9.37 -6.44 -27.88
N GLU A 211 8.05 -6.37 -28.02
CA GLU A 211 7.21 -5.44 -27.27
C GLU A 211 6.25 -6.22 -26.37
N ILE A 212 6.28 -5.90 -25.09
CA ILE A 212 5.31 -6.32 -24.09
C ILE A 212 4.44 -5.11 -23.75
N ASN A 213 3.12 -5.26 -23.87
CA ASN A 213 2.13 -4.20 -23.61
C ASN A 213 0.82 -4.83 -23.08
N ALA A 214 -0.19 -4.00 -22.79
CA ALA A 214 -1.47 -4.49 -22.24
C ALA A 214 -2.21 -5.53 -23.11
N THR A 215 -1.88 -5.67 -24.40
CA THR A 215 -2.52 -6.65 -25.29
C THR A 215 -1.97 -8.07 -25.15
N ASN A 216 -0.74 -8.21 -24.63
CA ASN A 216 -0.04 -9.49 -24.50
C ASN A 216 0.51 -9.77 -23.08
N PHE A 217 0.26 -8.85 -22.14
CA PHE A 217 0.62 -8.99 -20.74
C PHE A 217 -0.41 -8.34 -19.82
N ALA A 218 -1.17 -9.18 -19.12
CA ALA A 218 -2.24 -8.74 -18.23
C ALA A 218 -1.76 -7.98 -16.96
N GLY A 219 -0.44 -7.99 -16.71
CA GLY A 219 0.20 -7.18 -15.68
C GLY A 219 0.26 -5.69 -16.04
N PHE A 220 0.09 -5.34 -17.32
CA PHE A 220 -0.11 -3.97 -17.77
C PHE A 220 -1.59 -3.67 -17.98
N ILE A 221 -1.93 -2.38 -18.02
CA ILE A 221 -3.31 -1.93 -18.08
C ILE A 221 -3.64 -1.26 -19.41
N SER A 222 -2.86 -0.27 -19.83
CA SER A 222 -3.08 0.49 -21.06
C SER A 222 -1.78 0.87 -21.74
N GLN A 223 -1.07 1.89 -21.25
CA GLN A 223 -0.03 2.58 -22.03
C GLN A 223 1.38 2.10 -21.75
N GLU A 224 1.57 1.30 -20.71
CA GLU A 224 2.86 0.72 -20.40
C GLU A 224 3.37 -0.16 -21.53
N LYS A 225 4.64 0.05 -21.88
CA LYS A 225 5.36 -0.79 -22.84
C LYS A 225 6.71 -1.14 -22.27
N LEU A 226 7.07 -2.41 -22.38
CA LEU A 226 8.43 -2.89 -22.13
C LEU A 226 8.98 -3.44 -23.44
N LYS A 227 10.09 -2.90 -23.90
CA LYS A 227 10.76 -3.30 -25.14
C LYS A 227 12.13 -3.89 -24.87
N ILE A 228 12.43 -5.01 -25.52
CA ILE A 228 13.76 -5.61 -25.54
C ILE A 228 14.28 -5.50 -26.97
N TYR A 229 15.26 -4.64 -27.20
CA TYR A 229 15.84 -4.38 -28.52
C TYR A 229 16.85 -5.47 -28.91
N GLY A 230 16.89 -5.77 -30.20
CA GLY A 230 17.79 -6.76 -30.81
C GLY A 230 19.09 -6.13 -31.30
N GLY A 231 19.77 -6.81 -32.23
CA GLY A 231 21.00 -6.33 -32.84
C GLY A 231 22.09 -6.02 -31.81
N SER A 232 22.67 -4.83 -31.89
CA SER A 232 23.80 -4.40 -31.06
C SER A 232 23.49 -4.36 -29.55
N PHE A 233 22.20 -4.28 -29.18
CA PHE A 233 21.70 -4.23 -27.81
C PHE A 233 21.62 -5.59 -27.11
N VAL A 234 21.91 -6.69 -27.81
CA VAL A 234 21.96 -8.03 -27.21
C VAL A 234 23.27 -8.74 -27.55
N ASP A 235 23.63 -9.72 -26.73
CA ASP A 235 24.67 -10.70 -27.05
C ASP A 235 24.41 -11.99 -26.29
N ASN A 236 24.24 -13.09 -27.02
CA ASN A 236 23.89 -14.38 -26.46
C ASN A 236 22.66 -14.28 -25.52
N ARG A 237 22.88 -14.34 -24.19
CA ARG A 237 21.85 -14.22 -23.15
C ARG A 237 21.86 -12.88 -22.41
N TYR A 238 22.68 -11.93 -22.86
CA TYR A 238 22.76 -10.59 -22.29
C TYR A 238 21.85 -9.63 -23.06
N ILE A 239 20.98 -8.94 -22.32
CA ILE A 239 20.44 -7.65 -22.74
C ILE A 239 21.50 -6.63 -22.29
N LYS A 240 22.14 -5.94 -23.23
CA LYS A 240 23.17 -4.96 -22.92
C LYS A 240 22.53 -3.68 -22.38
N ARG A 241 23.37 -2.76 -21.92
CA ARG A 241 22.97 -1.38 -21.58
C ARG A 241 22.07 -0.80 -22.68
N ASP A 242 21.03 -0.10 -22.28
CA ASP A 242 20.01 0.54 -23.13
C ASP A 242 19.17 -0.44 -23.99
N GLY A 243 19.35 -1.76 -23.82
CA GLY A 243 18.63 -2.77 -24.58
C GLY A 243 17.24 -3.12 -24.05
N LEU A 244 16.93 -2.74 -22.80
CA LEU A 244 15.62 -2.84 -22.17
C LEU A 244 15.09 -1.43 -21.95
N ILE A 245 13.94 -1.12 -22.56
CA ILE A 245 13.29 0.19 -22.47
C ILE A 245 11.87 0.01 -21.92
N TYR A 246 11.55 0.74 -20.85
CA TYR A 246 10.21 0.86 -20.32
C TYR A 246 9.65 2.25 -20.65
N GLU A 247 8.45 2.30 -21.22
CA GLU A 247 7.77 3.53 -21.64
C GLU A 247 6.39 3.59 -20.96
N THR A 248 6.04 4.78 -20.49
CA THR A 248 4.71 5.08 -19.96
C THR A 248 4.33 6.54 -20.25
N GLN A 249 3.03 6.84 -20.25
CA GLN A 249 2.51 8.17 -20.55
C GLN A 249 1.20 8.47 -19.80
N ILE A 250 0.96 9.75 -19.58
CA ILE A 250 -0.27 10.27 -19.00
C ILE A 250 -1.45 9.98 -19.94
N GLN A 251 -2.59 9.67 -19.34
CA GLN A 251 -3.88 9.55 -19.99
C GLN A 251 -4.92 10.39 -19.25
N GLN A 252 -5.89 10.91 -20.00
CA GLN A 252 -7.07 11.52 -19.41
C GLN A 252 -8.18 10.48 -19.29
N ILE A 253 -8.83 10.47 -18.13
CA ILE A 253 -10.00 9.65 -17.88
C ILE A 253 -11.14 10.52 -17.36
N ASP A 254 -12.36 10.21 -17.79
CA ASP A 254 -13.55 10.90 -17.32
C ASP A 254 -13.66 10.79 -15.79
N PHE A 255 -14.16 11.82 -15.13
CA PHE A 255 -14.64 11.65 -13.76
C PHE A 255 -15.80 10.64 -13.73
N LYS A 256 -15.97 9.91 -12.62
CA LYS A 256 -17.09 8.97 -12.49
C LYS A 256 -18.43 9.71 -12.49
N TYR A 257 -18.48 10.89 -11.89
CA TYR A 257 -19.66 11.76 -11.95
C TYR A 257 -19.75 12.46 -13.31
N GLY A 258 -20.46 11.84 -14.24
CA GLY A 258 -20.50 12.26 -15.64
C GLY A 258 -21.09 13.65 -15.91
N ALA A 259 -21.83 14.24 -14.97
CA ALA A 259 -22.38 15.59 -15.16
C ALA A 259 -21.31 16.70 -15.12
N TRP A 260 -20.10 16.40 -14.65
CA TRP A 260 -18.98 17.33 -14.80
C TRP A 260 -18.48 17.47 -16.24
N GLU A 261 -18.74 16.49 -17.12
CA GLU A 261 -18.29 16.48 -18.53
C GLU A 261 -16.79 16.81 -18.68
N ASP A 262 -15.97 16.33 -17.74
CA ASP A 262 -14.56 16.68 -17.59
C ASP A 262 -13.72 15.42 -17.30
N THR A 263 -12.40 15.57 -17.32
CA THR A 263 -11.43 14.48 -17.15
C THR A 263 -10.35 14.84 -16.13
N TYR A 264 -9.67 13.83 -15.60
CA TYR A 264 -8.45 13.97 -14.79
C TYR A 264 -7.32 13.10 -15.33
N ASN A 265 -6.09 13.42 -14.92
CA ASN A 265 -4.88 12.82 -15.45
C ASN A 265 -4.49 11.58 -14.64
N VAL A 266 -4.27 10.46 -15.31
CA VAL A 266 -3.74 9.23 -14.71
C VAL A 266 -2.51 8.75 -15.45
N MET A 267 -1.66 8.02 -14.75
CA MET A 267 -0.48 7.41 -15.33
C MET A 267 -0.24 6.05 -14.71
N GLU A 268 0.08 5.09 -15.55
CA GLU A 268 0.45 3.74 -15.13
C GLU A 268 1.95 3.69 -14.88
N LEU A 269 2.37 3.13 -13.77
CA LEU A 269 3.78 2.95 -13.44
C LEU A 269 3.99 1.57 -12.85
N PHE A 270 4.65 0.70 -13.62
CA PHE A 270 4.88 -0.69 -13.30
C PHE A 270 3.58 -1.34 -12.85
N GLY A 271 2.56 -1.45 -13.70
CA GLY A 271 1.29 -2.12 -13.43
C GLY A 271 0.43 -1.58 -12.28
N ASP A 272 0.83 -0.48 -11.64
CA ASP A 272 0.04 0.30 -10.70
C ASP A 272 -0.42 1.60 -11.35
N VAL A 273 -1.50 2.20 -10.83
CA VAL A 273 -2.11 3.42 -11.38
C VAL A 273 -1.99 4.55 -10.38
N TYR A 274 -1.57 5.70 -10.89
CA TYR A 274 -1.45 6.95 -10.14
C TYR A 274 -2.21 8.07 -10.84
N VAL A 275 -2.53 9.12 -10.09
CA VAL A 275 -2.98 10.40 -10.61
C VAL A 275 -1.77 11.29 -10.81
N SER A 276 -1.63 11.88 -12.00
CA SER A 276 -0.61 12.90 -12.26
C SER A 276 -1.16 14.28 -11.89
N LEU A 277 -0.33 15.12 -11.26
CA LEU A 277 -0.78 16.43 -10.77
C LEU A 277 -1.19 17.38 -11.91
N LYS A 278 -0.61 17.22 -13.10
CA LYS A 278 -0.91 17.95 -14.34
C LYS A 278 -0.88 17.02 -15.54
N ASP A 279 -1.40 17.49 -16.68
CA ASP A 279 -1.37 16.75 -17.94
C ASP A 279 0.03 16.70 -18.58
N ASN A 280 0.96 17.51 -18.05
CA ASN A 280 2.32 17.67 -18.54
C ASN A 280 3.41 17.38 -17.48
N THR A 281 3.10 16.65 -16.41
CA THR A 281 4.06 16.32 -15.33
C THR A 281 4.05 14.83 -14.99
N PRO A 282 4.53 13.95 -15.88
CA PRO A 282 4.46 12.50 -15.71
C PRO A 282 5.29 11.97 -14.54
N ASN A 283 6.12 12.83 -13.94
CA ASN A 283 7.02 12.50 -12.84
C ASN A 283 6.51 12.99 -11.47
N LYS A 284 5.32 13.59 -11.39
CA LYS A 284 4.69 14.02 -10.13
C LYS A 284 3.35 13.31 -9.98
N LEU A 285 3.34 12.29 -9.13
CA LEU A 285 2.29 11.28 -9.06
C LEU A 285 1.75 11.16 -7.63
N THR A 286 0.47 10.83 -7.48
CA THR A 286 -0.13 10.50 -6.19
C THR A 286 -1.22 9.42 -6.36
N ASN A 287 -1.72 8.89 -5.25
CA ASN A 287 -2.83 7.95 -5.27
C ASN A 287 -4.18 8.68 -5.36
N LEU A 288 -5.14 8.05 -6.04
CA LEU A 288 -6.54 8.42 -5.96
C LEU A 288 -7.14 7.90 -4.64
N ILE A 289 -7.83 8.76 -3.89
CA ILE A 289 -8.56 8.36 -2.67
C ILE A 289 -9.99 7.97 -3.03
N ILE A 290 -10.69 8.81 -3.80
CA ILE A 290 -12.07 8.55 -4.22
C ILE A 290 -12.35 9.19 -5.58
N ASP A 291 -13.11 8.49 -6.42
CA ASP A 291 -13.76 8.98 -7.64
C ASP A 291 -15.15 8.32 -7.68
N SER A 292 -16.17 9.03 -7.17
CA SER A 292 -17.50 8.49 -6.88
C SER A 292 -18.61 9.38 -7.45
N ASP A 293 -19.61 8.74 -8.04
CA ASP A 293 -20.91 9.30 -8.43
C ASP A 293 -22.02 8.88 -7.44
N ASP A 294 -21.65 8.28 -6.31
CA ASP A 294 -22.62 7.85 -5.31
C ASP A 294 -23.28 9.06 -4.64
N LYS A 295 -24.53 8.86 -4.24
CA LYS A 295 -25.35 9.89 -3.62
C LYS A 295 -25.32 9.79 -2.11
N TYR A 296 -24.86 10.85 -1.46
CA TYR A 296 -24.78 10.96 0.00
C TYR A 296 -25.75 12.02 0.50
N THR A 297 -26.44 11.74 1.61
CA THR A 297 -27.30 12.71 2.29
C THR A 297 -26.72 13.00 3.65
N LEU A 298 -26.30 14.24 3.87
CA LEU A 298 -25.68 14.73 5.09
C LEU A 298 -26.69 15.54 5.89
N ARG A 299 -26.75 15.27 7.19
CA ARG A 299 -27.44 16.15 8.12
C ARG A 299 -26.48 17.28 8.52
N ILE A 300 -27.01 18.47 8.80
CA ILE A 300 -26.15 19.54 9.31
C ILE A 300 -25.40 19.10 10.58
N GLY A 301 -24.09 19.31 10.59
CA GLY A 301 -23.17 18.90 11.64
C GLY A 301 -22.70 17.44 11.55
N SER A 302 -23.18 16.65 10.60
CA SER A 302 -22.63 15.30 10.34
C SER A 302 -21.47 15.35 9.36
N THR A 303 -20.53 14.44 9.56
CA THR A 303 -19.32 14.27 8.74
C THR A 303 -19.48 13.07 7.81
N LEU A 304 -19.04 13.25 6.56
CA LEU A 304 -18.84 12.19 5.58
C LEU A 304 -17.36 11.86 5.50
N GLU A 305 -16.99 10.62 5.84
CA GLU A 305 -15.62 10.12 5.64
C GLU A 305 -15.39 9.83 4.16
N LEU A 306 -14.31 10.37 3.60
CA LEU A 306 -13.93 10.22 2.19
C LEU A 306 -12.82 9.19 1.98
N GLY A 307 -12.14 8.78 3.05
CA GLY A 307 -10.96 7.92 3.03
C GLY A 307 -9.66 8.70 3.32
N GLY A 308 -8.62 8.00 3.74
CA GLY A 308 -7.31 8.60 4.03
C GLY A 308 -7.32 9.67 5.13
N GLY A 309 -8.32 9.64 6.04
CA GLY A 309 -8.53 10.65 7.08
C GLY A 309 -9.31 11.89 6.63
N TYR A 310 -9.60 12.03 5.33
CA TYR A 310 -10.34 13.19 4.80
C TYR A 310 -11.83 13.11 5.07
N GLU A 311 -12.42 14.26 5.32
CA GLU A 311 -13.76 14.43 5.85
C GLU A 311 -14.46 15.63 5.19
N LEU A 312 -15.76 15.49 4.93
CA LEU A 312 -16.61 16.56 4.44
C LEU A 312 -17.79 16.79 5.41
N THR A 313 -17.93 18.02 5.89
CA THR A 313 -18.96 18.38 6.87
C THR A 313 -19.84 19.51 6.35
N ALA A 314 -21.17 19.31 6.40
CA ALA A 314 -22.13 20.37 6.15
C ALA A 314 -22.37 21.18 7.43
N LYS A 315 -21.85 22.42 7.49
CA LYS A 315 -21.86 23.25 8.71
C LYS A 315 -23.18 23.98 8.90
N GLN A 316 -23.70 24.58 7.84
CA GLN A 316 -24.93 25.37 7.92
C GLN A 316 -25.60 25.51 6.56
N ILE A 317 -26.91 25.69 6.56
CA ILE A 317 -27.69 26.14 5.41
C ILE A 317 -28.21 27.54 5.70
N ASP A 318 -28.20 28.40 4.68
CA ASP A 318 -28.69 29.76 4.82
C ASP A 318 -30.22 29.80 5.05
N VAL A 319 -30.74 30.97 5.43
CA VAL A 319 -32.15 31.11 5.77
C VAL A 319 -33.07 30.92 4.56
N VAL A 320 -32.57 31.14 3.34
CA VAL A 320 -33.32 30.95 2.10
C VAL A 320 -33.37 29.48 1.69
N GLY A 321 -32.39 28.67 2.12
CA GLY A 321 -32.34 27.24 1.83
C GLY A 321 -31.69 26.91 0.47
N ASN A 322 -30.93 27.85 -0.10
CA ASN A 322 -30.24 27.66 -1.37
C ASN A 322 -28.72 27.82 -1.27
N LYS A 323 -28.18 28.13 -0.09
CA LYS A 323 -26.73 28.11 0.14
C LYS A 323 -26.39 27.18 1.28
N VAL A 324 -25.30 26.44 1.10
CA VAL A 324 -24.72 25.59 2.15
C VAL A 324 -23.29 26.00 2.41
N TRP A 325 -22.91 26.07 3.69
CA TRP A 325 -21.53 26.20 4.12
C TRP A 325 -20.97 24.81 4.40
N MET A 326 -19.99 24.40 3.60
CA MET A 326 -19.31 23.11 3.68
C MET A 326 -17.87 23.32 4.20
N GLU A 327 -17.37 22.36 4.96
CA GLU A 327 -16.00 22.31 5.49
C GLU A 327 -15.34 21.01 5.05
N PHE A 328 -14.10 21.12 4.58
CA PHE A 328 -13.21 20.02 4.23
C PHE A 328 -12.10 19.94 5.29
N SER A 329 -11.93 18.78 5.89
CA SER A 329 -10.98 18.53 6.97
C SER A 329 -10.24 17.20 6.76
N LYS A 330 -9.13 17.02 7.47
CA LYS A 330 -8.40 15.76 7.55
C LYS A 330 -8.02 15.47 8.99
N ASP A 331 -8.33 14.26 9.46
CA ASP A 331 -8.03 13.83 10.84
C ASP A 331 -8.55 14.82 11.91
N GLY A 332 -9.69 15.46 11.62
CA GLY A 332 -10.29 16.52 12.44
C GLY A 332 -9.62 17.89 12.36
N GLU A 333 -8.53 18.05 11.60
CA GLU A 333 -7.90 19.34 11.32
C GLU A 333 -8.53 20.03 10.12
N PHE A 334 -8.79 21.33 10.26
CA PHE A 334 -9.38 22.16 9.22
C PHE A 334 -8.43 22.36 8.04
N ILE A 335 -8.93 22.17 6.81
CA ILE A 335 -8.21 22.48 5.58
C ILE A 335 -8.77 23.74 4.93
N GLU A 336 -10.06 23.71 4.56
CA GLU A 336 -10.73 24.80 3.82
C GLU A 336 -12.25 24.70 4.02
N ASP A 337 -12.96 25.81 3.85
CA ASP A 337 -14.41 25.83 3.77
C ASP A 337 -14.93 26.63 2.57
N LYS A 338 -16.20 26.40 2.22
CA LYS A 338 -16.84 27.14 1.13
C LYS A 338 -18.33 27.27 1.33
N VAL A 339 -18.86 28.45 1.00
CA VAL A 339 -20.30 28.67 0.83
C VAL A 339 -20.66 28.39 -0.63
N ILE A 340 -21.49 27.37 -0.85
CA ILE A 340 -21.91 26.88 -2.17
C ILE A 340 -23.36 27.29 -2.39
N LEU A 341 -23.63 27.96 -3.51
CA LEU A 341 -24.98 28.25 -3.99
C LEU A 341 -25.49 27.06 -4.80
N VAL A 342 -26.64 26.53 -4.42
CA VAL A 342 -27.30 25.37 -5.02
C VAL A 342 -28.61 25.86 -5.63
N ASP A 343 -28.59 26.14 -6.93
CA ASP A 343 -29.77 26.48 -7.72
C ASP A 343 -29.68 25.89 -9.13
N GLU A 344 -30.74 26.01 -9.93
CA GLU A 344 -30.80 25.44 -11.29
C GLU A 344 -29.80 26.07 -12.29
N LYS A 345 -29.09 27.13 -11.89
CA LYS A 345 -28.16 27.88 -12.75
C LYS A 345 -26.71 27.72 -12.35
N THR A 346 -26.43 27.14 -11.19
CA THR A 346 -25.06 26.81 -10.73
C THR A 346 -24.81 25.32 -10.87
N ASP A 347 -23.53 24.96 -11.03
CA ASP A 347 -23.10 23.56 -11.12
C ASP A 347 -22.93 22.91 -9.73
N GLY A 348 -23.27 23.61 -8.64
CA GLY A 348 -23.13 23.13 -7.26
C GLY A 348 -21.70 22.72 -6.86
N THR A 349 -20.71 22.98 -7.72
CA THR A 349 -19.41 22.31 -7.66
C THR A 349 -18.39 23.16 -6.90
N TRP A 350 -17.72 22.50 -5.96
CA TRP A 350 -16.60 23.02 -5.21
C TRP A 350 -15.33 22.27 -5.61
N ILE A 351 -14.42 23.02 -6.24
CA ILE A 351 -13.04 22.62 -6.49
C ILE A 351 -12.12 23.31 -5.49
N HIS A 352 -11.22 22.54 -4.87
CA HIS A 352 -10.13 23.05 -4.03
C HIS A 352 -8.79 22.77 -4.72
N ASN A 353 -8.01 23.83 -4.88
CA ASN A 353 -6.70 23.81 -5.54
C ASN A 353 -5.60 24.18 -4.55
N VAL A 354 -4.46 23.49 -4.64
CA VAL A 354 -3.29 23.71 -3.78
C VAL A 354 -2.04 23.88 -4.64
N ASN A 355 -1.06 24.62 -4.13
CA ASN A 355 0.29 24.63 -4.69
C ASN A 355 1.12 23.58 -3.95
N ILE A 356 1.56 22.54 -4.65
CA ILE A 356 2.24 21.35 -4.10
C ILE A 356 3.25 20.80 -5.10
N ALA A 357 4.34 20.20 -4.63
CA ALA A 357 5.39 19.62 -5.47
C ALA A 357 5.83 20.56 -6.61
N ASP A 358 6.11 21.82 -6.30
CA ASP A 358 6.44 22.89 -7.26
C ASP A 358 5.42 23.15 -8.39
N GLU A 359 4.24 22.55 -8.33
CA GLU A 359 3.12 22.82 -9.23
C GLU A 359 2.14 23.81 -8.61
N SER A 360 1.64 24.72 -9.45
CA SER A 360 0.65 25.70 -9.03
C SER A 360 -0.76 25.29 -9.42
N ASN A 361 -1.74 25.64 -8.59
CA ASN A 361 -3.16 25.44 -8.86
C ASN A 361 -3.48 23.97 -9.23
N VAL A 362 -2.96 23.01 -8.45
CA VAL A 362 -3.26 21.58 -8.61
C VAL A 362 -4.62 21.32 -8.00
N GLU A 363 -5.54 20.75 -8.77
CA GLU A 363 -6.84 20.32 -8.26
C GLU A 363 -6.67 19.06 -7.43
N VAL A 364 -7.00 19.15 -6.14
CA VAL A 364 -6.83 18.04 -5.20
C VAL A 364 -8.15 17.46 -4.71
N PHE A 365 -9.22 18.25 -4.79
CA PHE A 365 -10.54 17.88 -4.31
C PHE A 365 -11.62 18.55 -5.14
N ARG A 366 -12.62 17.76 -5.54
CA ARG A 366 -13.82 18.20 -6.24
C ARG A 366 -15.04 17.55 -5.60
N VAL A 367 -16.04 18.34 -5.27
CA VAL A 367 -17.33 17.84 -4.78
C VAL A 367 -18.47 18.61 -5.39
N ASN A 368 -19.58 17.92 -5.66
CA ASN A 368 -20.79 18.55 -6.14
C ASN A 368 -21.95 18.41 -5.15
N VAL A 369 -22.53 19.55 -4.75
CA VAL A 369 -23.74 19.60 -3.94
C VAL A 369 -24.94 19.77 -4.86
N THR A 370 -25.72 18.70 -5.00
CA THR A 370 -26.87 18.68 -5.92
C THR A 370 -28.13 19.29 -5.33
N ASN A 371 -28.35 19.13 -4.02
CA ASN A 371 -29.55 19.63 -3.37
C ASN A 371 -29.29 20.06 -1.93
N VAL A 372 -30.09 21.02 -1.48
CA VAL A 372 -30.18 21.47 -0.10
C VAL A 372 -31.65 21.43 0.31
N PHE A 373 -31.93 20.86 1.49
CA PHE A 373 -33.27 20.78 2.05
C PHE A 373 -33.27 21.44 3.43
N GLN A 374 -34.09 22.47 3.59
CA GLN A 374 -34.30 23.12 4.87
C GLN A 374 -35.65 22.71 5.44
N GLY A 375 -35.64 21.76 6.38
CA GLY A 375 -36.84 21.32 7.10
C GLY A 375 -37.01 22.04 8.43
N GLN A 376 -38.20 21.90 9.03
CA GLN A 376 -38.48 22.45 10.37
C GLN A 376 -37.74 21.72 11.50
N ILE A 377 -37.38 20.46 11.26
CA ILE A 377 -36.74 19.57 12.24
C ILE A 377 -35.31 19.25 11.79
N ASP A 378 -35.14 18.88 10.53
CA ASP A 378 -33.84 18.54 9.95
C ASP A 378 -33.56 19.36 8.69
N SER A 379 -32.33 19.83 8.60
CA SER A 379 -31.78 20.37 7.36
C SER A 379 -30.75 19.39 6.81
N LEU A 380 -30.86 19.10 5.52
CA LEU A 380 -30.09 18.08 4.82
C LEU A 380 -29.39 18.67 3.60
N VAL A 381 -28.23 18.11 3.27
CA VAL A 381 -27.44 18.44 2.10
C VAL A 381 -27.20 17.16 1.34
N VAL A 382 -27.38 17.20 0.02
CA VAL A 382 -27.16 16.06 -0.85
C VAL A 382 -25.93 16.32 -1.69
N VAL A 383 -24.99 15.40 -1.60
CA VAL A 383 -23.73 15.40 -2.34
C VAL A 383 -23.78 14.23 -3.33
N GLU A 384 -23.42 14.49 -4.57
CA GLU A 384 -23.35 13.47 -5.63
C GLU A 384 -22.26 13.90 -6.61
N GLY A 385 -21.18 13.13 -6.67
CA GLY A 385 -19.94 13.53 -7.33
C GLY A 385 -18.88 13.96 -6.31
N ILE A 386 -17.92 13.08 -6.05
CA ILE A 386 -16.77 13.33 -5.17
C ILE A 386 -15.51 12.78 -5.85
N TRP A 387 -14.48 13.62 -5.94
CA TRP A 387 -13.16 13.23 -6.39
C TRP A 387 -12.10 13.81 -5.45
N LEU A 388 -11.12 13.00 -5.06
CA LEU A 388 -10.06 13.37 -4.12
C LEU A 388 -8.81 12.54 -4.37
N ILE A 389 -7.65 13.18 -4.28
CA ILE A 389 -6.33 12.55 -4.33
C ILE A 389 -5.59 12.70 -3.01
N ASP A 390 -4.61 11.83 -2.78
CA ASP A 390 -3.74 11.86 -1.60
C ASP A 390 -2.60 12.87 -1.76
N TYR A 391 -2.96 14.15 -1.85
CA TYR A 391 -2.03 15.24 -2.17
C TYR A 391 -0.97 15.52 -1.09
N GLU A 392 -0.99 14.79 0.03
CA GLU A 392 0.09 14.79 1.03
C GLU A 392 1.17 13.74 0.74
N ASN A 393 0.87 12.70 -0.03
CA ASN A 393 1.80 11.63 -0.40
C ASN A 393 2.10 11.68 -1.89
N ILE A 394 2.98 12.60 -2.27
CA ILE A 394 3.41 12.79 -3.66
C ILE A 394 4.68 11.98 -3.91
N ILE A 395 4.67 11.24 -5.01
CA ILE A 395 5.84 10.59 -5.60
C ILE A 395 6.40 11.56 -6.63
N GLU A 396 7.61 12.04 -6.39
CA GLU A 396 8.37 12.85 -7.34
C GLU A 396 9.52 12.01 -7.89
N LEU A 397 9.59 11.90 -9.22
CA LEU A 397 10.64 11.16 -9.92
C LEU A 397 11.56 12.13 -10.66
N GLU A 398 12.85 11.84 -10.63
CA GLU A 398 13.90 12.60 -11.29
C GLU A 398 14.66 11.73 -12.29
N ILE A 399 15.28 12.39 -13.28
CA ILE A 399 16.21 11.70 -14.19
C ILE A 399 17.37 11.15 -13.37
N GLY A 400 17.62 9.85 -13.47
CA GLY A 400 18.62 9.13 -12.70
C GLY A 400 18.07 8.27 -11.56
N ASP A 401 16.78 8.41 -11.20
CA ASP A 401 16.16 7.53 -10.21
C ASP A 401 16.14 6.08 -10.68
N LYS A 402 16.40 5.15 -9.75
CA LYS A 402 16.59 3.72 -10.05
C LYS A 402 15.46 2.86 -9.48
N PHE A 403 14.98 1.96 -10.31
CA PHE A 403 14.03 0.90 -9.97
C PHE A 403 14.64 -0.43 -10.37
N ASP A 404 15.27 -1.10 -9.40
CA ASP A 404 16.09 -2.30 -9.62
C ASP A 404 17.12 -2.12 -10.75
N VAL A 405 16.85 -2.62 -11.96
CA VAL A 405 17.76 -2.49 -13.11
C VAL A 405 17.41 -1.34 -14.04
N LEU A 406 16.21 -0.75 -13.91
CA LEU A 406 15.78 0.40 -14.69
C LEU A 406 16.22 1.71 -14.04
N ILE A 407 16.56 2.68 -14.87
CA ILE A 407 16.84 4.07 -14.47
C ILE A 407 15.96 5.01 -15.28
N VAL A 408 15.45 6.07 -14.66
CA VAL A 408 14.74 7.15 -15.35
C VAL A 408 15.72 7.87 -16.29
N ASP A 409 15.56 7.65 -17.59
CA ASP A 409 16.41 8.25 -18.63
C ASP A 409 15.87 9.61 -19.08
N ARG A 410 14.55 9.68 -19.27
CA ARG A 410 13.90 10.85 -19.85
C ARG A 410 12.52 11.08 -19.26
N ILE A 411 12.28 12.34 -18.94
CA ILE A 411 10.96 12.89 -18.63
C ILE A 411 10.65 13.90 -19.74
N ALA A 412 9.60 13.63 -20.51
CA ALA A 412 9.06 14.53 -21.53
C ALA A 412 7.73 15.12 -21.04
N ASP A 413 7.08 15.95 -21.87
CA ASP A 413 5.85 16.66 -21.47
C ASP A 413 4.79 15.70 -20.90
N SER A 414 4.42 14.62 -21.58
CA SER A 414 3.38 13.69 -21.10
C SER A 414 3.86 12.25 -20.91
N SER A 415 5.16 11.98 -21.03
CA SER A 415 5.70 10.62 -21.02
C SER A 415 7.01 10.51 -20.28
N MET A 416 7.29 9.30 -19.80
CA MET A 416 8.54 8.95 -19.14
C MET A 416 9.12 7.68 -19.75
N ILE A 417 10.43 7.68 -19.93
CA ILE A 417 11.21 6.56 -20.45
C ILE A 417 12.24 6.15 -19.41
N MET A 418 12.31 4.85 -19.16
CA MET A 418 13.35 4.25 -18.33
C MET A 418 14.12 3.21 -19.14
N VAL A 419 15.41 3.09 -18.87
CA VAL A 419 16.31 2.16 -19.57
C VAL A 419 17.10 1.33 -18.58
N ASN A 420 17.66 0.20 -18.99
CA ASN A 420 18.61 -0.50 -18.15
C ASN A 420 20.02 0.11 -18.25
N GLU A 421 20.59 0.53 -17.13
CA GLU A 421 21.95 1.07 -17.10
C GLU A 421 23.00 -0.05 -17.20
N ASP A 422 22.76 -1.18 -16.53
CA ASP A 422 23.67 -2.32 -16.48
C ASP A 422 23.18 -3.49 -17.36
N PRO A 423 24.10 -4.28 -17.95
CA PRO A 423 23.72 -5.46 -18.71
C PRO A 423 22.99 -6.50 -17.84
N ILE A 424 21.91 -7.04 -18.39
CA ILE A 424 21.04 -8.03 -17.75
C ILE A 424 21.34 -9.41 -18.32
N LEU A 425 21.77 -10.36 -17.49
CA LEU A 425 22.06 -11.73 -17.90
C LEU A 425 20.87 -12.66 -17.64
N LEU A 426 20.31 -13.23 -18.70
CA LEU A 426 19.24 -14.24 -18.63
C LEU A 426 19.83 -15.62 -18.32
N ARG A 427 20.18 -15.84 -17.04
CA ARG A 427 20.74 -17.12 -16.55
C ARG A 427 19.70 -18.23 -16.67
N LYS A 428 20.17 -19.44 -16.98
CA LYS A 428 19.31 -20.64 -16.99
C LYS A 428 18.74 -20.87 -15.60
N ASN A 429 17.45 -21.21 -15.51
CA ASN A 429 16.75 -21.44 -14.24
C ASN A 429 16.85 -20.26 -13.24
N SER A 430 16.58 -19.04 -13.71
CA SER A 430 16.62 -17.84 -12.86
C SER A 430 15.41 -16.95 -13.04
N ILE A 431 15.18 -16.10 -12.06
CA ILE A 431 14.28 -14.96 -12.15
C ILE A 431 15.14 -13.71 -12.03
N GLN A 432 14.99 -12.80 -13.00
CA GLN A 432 15.69 -11.53 -13.02
C GLN A 432 14.68 -10.42 -12.75
N GLU A 433 14.90 -9.66 -11.69
CA GLU A 433 14.08 -8.51 -11.35
C GLU A 433 14.35 -7.36 -12.34
N ILE A 434 13.28 -6.70 -12.78
CA ILE A 434 13.31 -5.56 -13.70
C ILE A 434 13.08 -4.26 -12.94
N ALA A 435 11.93 -4.15 -12.29
CA ALA A 435 11.50 -3.01 -11.49
C ALA A 435 10.19 -3.35 -10.78
N GLU A 436 10.05 -3.04 -9.49
CA GLU A 436 8.76 -2.98 -8.78
C GLU A 436 7.85 -4.20 -9.04
N GLY A 437 8.40 -5.39 -8.79
CA GLY A 437 7.69 -6.67 -8.95
C GLY A 437 7.61 -7.20 -10.40
N MET A 438 8.02 -6.43 -11.41
CA MET A 438 8.22 -6.93 -12.78
C MET A 438 9.52 -7.74 -12.89
N LYS A 439 9.47 -8.90 -13.54
CA LYS A 439 10.59 -9.85 -13.63
C LYS A 439 10.64 -10.55 -14.98
N LEU A 440 11.83 -11.02 -15.36
CA LEU A 440 12.04 -11.99 -16.44
C LEU A 440 12.29 -13.36 -15.83
N LYS A 441 11.39 -14.31 -16.09
CA LYS A 441 11.51 -15.70 -15.65
C LYS A 441 12.12 -16.52 -16.78
N VAL A 442 13.29 -17.11 -16.52
CA VAL A 442 14.07 -17.87 -17.50
C VAL A 442 14.01 -19.36 -17.17
N ALA A 443 13.64 -20.18 -18.14
CA ALA A 443 13.46 -21.62 -17.94
C ALA A 443 14.79 -22.37 -17.76
N ASP A 444 14.70 -23.56 -17.19
CA ASP A 444 15.80 -24.53 -17.12
C ASP A 444 15.93 -25.29 -18.47
N SER A 445 16.32 -24.58 -19.53
CA SER A 445 16.45 -25.13 -20.89
C SER A 445 17.81 -24.82 -21.52
N ASP A 446 18.25 -25.69 -22.42
CA ASP A 446 19.49 -25.48 -23.19
C ASP A 446 19.33 -24.32 -24.19
N ASN A 447 18.15 -24.23 -24.80
CA ASN A 447 17.72 -23.02 -25.51
C ASN A 447 17.40 -21.91 -24.50
N LEU A 448 17.55 -20.66 -24.92
CA LEU A 448 17.02 -19.53 -24.18
C LEU A 448 15.49 -19.56 -24.27
N GLU A 449 14.84 -19.68 -23.12
CA GLU A 449 13.39 -19.59 -22.97
C GLU A 449 13.08 -18.65 -21.81
N PHE A 450 12.33 -17.59 -22.07
CA PHE A 450 11.95 -16.65 -21.02
C PHE A 450 10.57 -16.04 -21.26
N LYS A 451 10.00 -15.48 -20.19
CA LYS A 451 8.76 -14.69 -20.22
C LYS A 451 8.82 -13.55 -19.21
N VAL A 452 8.05 -12.50 -19.46
CA VAL A 452 7.80 -11.46 -18.46
C VAL A 452 6.79 -12.00 -17.44
N ILE A 453 7.03 -11.72 -16.17
CA ILE A 453 6.07 -11.94 -15.09
C ILE A 453 5.99 -10.66 -14.25
N ARG A 454 4.85 -10.46 -13.58
CA ARG A 454 4.67 -9.43 -12.56
C ARG A 454 4.09 -10.06 -11.32
N GLU A 455 4.71 -9.79 -10.18
CA GLU A 455 4.29 -10.24 -8.86
C GLU A 455 3.93 -9.02 -8.03
N TYR A 456 2.69 -8.94 -7.56
CA TYR A 456 2.24 -7.87 -6.68
C TYR A 456 2.59 -8.24 -5.23
N ALA A 457 3.39 -7.39 -4.58
CA ALA A 457 3.94 -7.63 -3.23
C ALA A 457 2.98 -7.29 -2.09
#